data_AF-A0A3N5TAI0-F1
#
_entry.id   AF-A0A3N5TAI0-F1
#
_cell.length_a   1.000
_cell.length_b   1.000
_cell.length_c   1.000
_cell.angle_alpha   90.00
_cell.angle_beta   90.00
_cell.angle_gamma   90.00
#
_symmetry.space_group_name_H-M   'P 1'
#
loop_
_entity.id
_entity.type
_entity.pdbx_description
1 polymer ?
#
loop_
_entity_poly.entity_id
_entity_poly.type
_entity_poly.pdbx_seq_one_letter_code
_entity_poly.pdbx_strand_id
1 'polypeptide(L)'
;MRVYQKLDQVSHDEANDTLLIECAVQDQCLPKLWFGREGMYVSVSASYGPLEIALRPRHQDLATGLAQLRATERLSVMRMVGTGQAHIELGLSTGGELLFRAVIVADATGHFAINLILTPDVRARLFAWLGIDNGPGK
;
A
#
# COMPACT_ATOMS: atom_id res chain seq x y z
N MET A 1 -8.92 -18.67 -0.71
CA MET A 1 -8.30 -17.96 0.44
C MET A 1 -7.12 -17.15 -0.10
N ARG A 2 -7.02 -15.86 0.20
CA ARG A 2 -5.90 -15.01 -0.26
C ARG A 2 -4.75 -15.11 0.75
N VAL A 3 -3.52 -15.16 0.27
CA VAL A 3 -2.32 -15.12 1.11
C VAL A 3 -1.83 -13.68 1.15
N TYR A 4 -1.67 -13.15 2.35
CA TYR A 4 -1.15 -11.80 2.60
C TYR A 4 0.22 -11.87 3.22
N GLN A 5 1.10 -10.98 2.79
CA GLN A 5 2.44 -10.86 3.34
C GLN A 5 2.53 -9.63 4.22
N LYS A 6 3.09 -9.80 5.41
CA LYS A 6 3.18 -8.72 6.40
C LYS A 6 4.49 -7.96 6.23
N LEU A 7 4.40 -6.64 6.10
CA LEU A 7 5.53 -5.72 6.08
C LEU A 7 5.56 -4.92 7.37
N ASP A 8 6.72 -4.90 8.01
CA ASP A 8 6.91 -4.40 9.37
C ASP A 8 8.10 -3.43 9.51
N GLN A 9 8.91 -3.26 8.46
CA GLN A 9 10.01 -2.32 8.43
C GLN A 9 9.77 -1.21 7.41
N VAL A 10 10.16 0.02 7.75
CA VAL A 10 10.10 1.18 6.86
C VAL A 10 11.41 1.96 6.92
N SER A 11 11.91 2.36 5.76
CA SER A 11 13.05 3.25 5.58
C SER A 11 12.65 4.43 4.71
N HIS A 12 13.15 5.62 5.04
CA HIS A 12 12.90 6.86 4.31
C HIS A 12 14.25 7.37 3.80
N ASP A 13 14.35 7.55 2.48
CA ASP A 13 15.44 8.27 1.85
C ASP A 13 15.03 9.73 1.69
N GLU A 14 15.56 10.60 2.55
CA GLU A 14 15.28 12.03 2.55
C GLU A 14 15.82 12.74 1.30
N ALA A 15 16.90 12.23 0.68
CA ALA A 15 17.52 12.88 -0.46
C ALA A 15 16.65 12.79 -1.71
N ASN A 16 15.96 11.66 -1.89
CA ASN A 16 15.06 11.41 -3.02
C ASN A 16 13.58 11.54 -2.64
N ASP A 17 13.29 11.80 -1.37
CA ASP A 17 11.96 11.74 -0.76
C ASP A 17 11.19 10.47 -1.15
N THR A 18 11.76 9.31 -0.82
CA THR A 18 11.19 7.99 -1.13
C THR A 18 11.06 7.13 0.11
N LEU A 19 10.01 6.30 0.15
CA LEU A 19 9.73 5.41 1.27
C LEU A 19 9.83 3.95 0.79
N LEU A 20 10.69 3.16 1.43
CA LEU A 20 10.77 1.71 1.19
C LEU A 20 10.23 0.97 2.42
N ILE A 21 9.28 0.07 2.17
CA ILE A 21 8.64 -0.77 3.17
C ILE A 21 8.93 -2.23 2.82
N GLU A 22 9.45 -2.99 3.77
CA GLU A 22 9.85 -4.38 3.57
C GLU A 22 9.64 -5.22 4.84
N CYS A 23 9.89 -6.52 4.74
CA CYS A 23 9.97 -7.40 5.91
C CYS A 23 11.30 -7.19 6.64
N ALA A 24 11.31 -7.32 7.96
CA ALA A 24 12.52 -7.28 8.77
C ALA A 24 13.57 -8.34 8.37
N VAL A 25 13.13 -9.47 7.83
CA VAL A 25 14.01 -10.48 7.25
C VAL A 25 14.40 -10.02 5.84
N GLN A 26 15.70 -9.88 5.59
CA GLN A 26 16.22 -9.48 4.28
C GLN A 26 16.44 -10.70 3.39
N ASP A 27 15.61 -10.84 2.35
CA ASP A 27 15.74 -11.83 1.28
C ASP A 27 15.26 -11.18 -0.04
N GLN A 28 15.88 -11.53 -1.16
CA GLN A 28 15.52 -11.03 -2.49
C GLN A 28 14.13 -11.51 -2.94
N CYS A 29 13.65 -12.63 -2.40
CA CYS A 29 12.33 -13.18 -2.72
C CYS A 29 11.20 -12.66 -1.82
N LEU A 30 11.50 -11.76 -0.87
CA LEU A 30 10.49 -11.20 0.01
C LEU A 30 9.82 -9.97 -0.60
N PRO A 31 8.56 -9.71 -0.23
CA PRO A 31 7.81 -8.60 -0.77
C PRO A 31 8.38 -7.27 -0.31
N LYS A 32 8.34 -6.30 -1.22
CA LYS A 32 8.69 -4.91 -0.94
C LYS A 32 7.62 -3.98 -1.48
N LEU A 33 7.50 -2.84 -0.84
CA LEU A 33 6.61 -1.78 -1.25
C LEU A 33 7.36 -0.46 -1.21
N TRP A 34 7.59 0.12 -2.37
CA TRP A 34 8.31 1.37 -2.54
C TRP A 34 7.37 2.49 -2.97
N PHE A 35 7.62 3.69 -2.44
CA PHE A 35 6.91 4.92 -2.77
C PHE A 35 7.91 6.02 -3.14
N GLY A 36 7.60 6.82 -4.15
CA GLY A 36 8.36 8.02 -4.49
C GLY A 36 7.44 9.18 -4.87
N ARG A 37 7.82 10.41 -4.49
CA ARG A 37 7.07 11.61 -4.91
C ARG A 37 7.43 12.02 -6.33
N GLU A 38 6.41 12.28 -7.13
CA GLU A 38 6.58 12.76 -8.51
C GLU A 38 5.61 13.90 -8.82
N GLY A 39 5.90 15.08 -8.27
CA GLY A 39 5.03 16.26 -8.40
C GLY A 39 3.65 16.00 -7.80
N MET A 40 2.61 15.96 -8.64
CA MET A 40 1.23 15.69 -8.20
C MET A 40 0.92 14.19 -8.06
N TYR A 41 1.85 13.33 -8.43
CA TYR A 41 1.70 11.87 -8.41
C TYR A 41 2.57 11.24 -7.32
N VAL A 42 2.21 10.03 -6.94
CA VAL A 42 3.06 9.15 -6.14
C VAL A 42 3.33 7.92 -6.98
N SER A 43 4.60 7.61 -7.21
CA SER A 43 5.00 6.33 -7.78
C SER A 43 4.96 5.29 -6.69
N VAL A 44 4.29 4.17 -6.97
CA VAL A 44 4.08 3.06 -6.05
C VAL A 44 4.57 1.81 -6.76
N SER A 45 5.49 1.09 -6.16
CA SER A 45 5.95 -0.21 -6.66
C SER A 45 5.73 -1.26 -5.58
N ALA A 46 4.90 -2.25 -5.86
CA ALA A 46 4.79 -3.45 -5.05
C ALA A 46 5.55 -4.58 -5.77
N SER A 47 6.49 -5.23 -5.10
CA SER A 47 7.28 -6.32 -5.66
C SER A 47 7.21 -7.58 -4.81
N TYR A 48 7.38 -8.73 -5.45
CA TYR A 48 7.50 -10.05 -4.82
C TYR A 48 8.42 -10.91 -5.70
N GLY A 49 9.66 -11.13 -5.24
CA GLY A 49 10.68 -11.78 -6.05
C GLY A 49 10.89 -11.06 -7.39
N PRO A 50 10.80 -11.74 -8.55
CA PRO A 50 11.02 -11.12 -9.86
C PRO A 50 9.83 -10.31 -10.39
N LEU A 51 8.70 -10.28 -9.67
CA LEU A 51 7.46 -9.65 -10.13
C LEU A 51 7.29 -8.29 -9.47
N GLU A 52 6.87 -7.31 -10.26
CA GLU A 52 6.61 -5.94 -9.82
C GLU A 52 5.31 -5.43 -10.45
N ILE A 53 4.47 -4.78 -9.64
CA ILE A 53 3.36 -3.96 -10.11
C ILE A 53 3.68 -2.52 -9.72
N ALA A 54 3.99 -1.71 -10.73
CA ALA A 54 4.22 -0.28 -10.57
C ALA A 54 2.99 0.51 -11.01
N LEU A 55 2.56 1.46 -10.17
CA LEU A 55 1.42 2.32 -10.38
C LEU A 55 1.82 3.77 -10.08
N ARG A 56 1.11 4.71 -10.70
CA ARG A 56 1.35 6.14 -10.52
C ARG A 56 0.05 6.88 -10.21
N PRO A 57 -0.61 6.60 -9.07
CA PRO A 57 -1.81 7.33 -8.66
C PRO A 57 -1.51 8.81 -8.42
N ARG A 58 -2.54 9.66 -8.53
CA ARG A 58 -2.45 11.03 -8.01
C ARG A 58 -2.30 10.97 -6.49
N HIS A 59 -1.41 11.80 -5.96
CA HIS A 59 -1.18 11.88 -4.51
C HIS A 59 -2.49 12.11 -3.75
N GLN A 60 -3.30 13.06 -4.21
CA GLN A 60 -4.57 13.41 -3.58
C GLN A 60 -5.55 12.24 -3.53
N ASP A 61 -5.65 11.43 -4.59
CA ASP A 61 -6.57 10.29 -4.65
C ASP A 61 -6.13 9.18 -3.69
N LEU A 62 -4.83 8.89 -3.64
CA LEU A 62 -4.27 7.92 -2.70
C LEU A 62 -4.43 8.38 -1.25
N ALA A 63 -4.06 9.62 -0.96
CA ALA A 63 -4.17 10.19 0.38
C ALA A 63 -5.62 10.23 0.86
N THR A 64 -6.55 10.68 0.01
CA THR A 64 -7.98 10.70 0.33
C THR A 64 -8.54 9.29 0.53
N GLY A 65 -8.15 8.34 -0.33
CA GLY A 65 -8.55 6.93 -0.22
C GLY A 65 -8.14 6.31 1.11
N LEU A 66 -6.93 6.60 1.57
CA LEU A 66 -6.38 6.14 2.86
C LEU A 66 -7.04 6.86 4.05
N ALA A 67 -7.20 8.19 3.99
CA ALA A 67 -7.77 9.00 5.06
C ALA A 67 -9.25 8.66 5.36
N GLN A 68 -9.98 8.16 4.35
CA GLN A 68 -11.39 7.80 4.49
C GLN A 68 -11.63 6.35 4.93
N LEU A 69 -10.59 5.55 5.16
CA LEU A 69 -10.76 4.18 5.62
C LEU A 69 -11.38 4.16 7.02
N ARG A 70 -12.44 3.35 7.19
CA ARG A 70 -13.02 3.06 8.51
C ARG A 70 -12.56 1.69 8.94
N ALA A 71 -12.06 1.58 10.16
CA ALA A 71 -11.56 0.32 10.68
C ALA A 71 -12.69 -0.72 10.81
N THR A 72 -12.44 -1.97 10.40
CA THR A 72 -13.38 -3.10 10.54
C THR A 72 -12.72 -4.29 11.21
N GLU A 73 -13.52 -5.15 11.87
CA GLU A 73 -13.00 -6.36 12.53
C GLU A 73 -12.35 -7.32 11.53
N ARG A 74 -12.92 -7.43 10.33
CA ARG A 74 -12.36 -8.24 9.25
C ARG A 74 -11.52 -7.36 8.34
N LEU A 75 -10.30 -7.79 8.05
CA LEU A 75 -9.45 -7.12 7.08
C LEU A 75 -10.00 -7.37 5.66
N SER A 76 -10.75 -6.41 5.15
CA SER A 76 -11.37 -6.44 3.83
C SER A 76 -11.06 -5.19 3.03
N VAL A 77 -11.11 -5.31 1.71
CA VAL A 77 -10.99 -4.19 0.78
C VAL A 77 -12.19 -3.26 0.94
N MET A 78 -11.94 -1.96 1.01
CA MET A 78 -12.94 -0.91 1.21
C MET A 78 -12.88 0.18 0.15
N ARG A 79 -11.66 0.49 -0.30
CA ARG A 79 -11.39 1.55 -1.27
C ARG A 79 -10.49 1.02 -2.38
N MET A 80 -10.68 1.60 -3.56
CA MET A 80 -9.89 1.35 -4.76
C MET A 80 -9.37 2.70 -5.26
N VAL A 81 -8.07 2.77 -5.56
CA VAL A 81 -7.42 3.95 -6.13
C VAL A 81 -6.73 3.55 -7.42
N GLY A 82 -7.13 4.15 -8.55
CA GLY A 82 -6.61 3.81 -9.87
C GLY A 82 -7.73 3.66 -10.89
N THR A 83 -7.54 2.75 -11.85
CA THR A 83 -8.49 2.46 -12.92
C THR A 83 -9.07 1.07 -12.76
N GLY A 84 -10.13 0.73 -13.51
CA GLY A 84 -10.68 -0.62 -13.50
C GLY A 84 -9.74 -1.72 -14.03
N GLN A 85 -8.59 -1.36 -14.62
CA GLN A 85 -7.61 -2.32 -15.15
C GLN A 85 -6.34 -2.43 -14.30
N ALA A 86 -6.05 -1.40 -13.52
CA ALA A 86 -4.84 -1.30 -12.70
C ALA A 86 -5.12 -0.37 -11.51
N HIS A 87 -5.06 -0.90 -10.30
CA HIS A 87 -5.47 -0.19 -9.10
C HIS A 87 -4.81 -0.70 -7.82
N ILE A 88 -4.89 0.14 -6.78
CA ILE A 88 -4.54 -0.19 -5.41
C ILE A 88 -5.83 -0.41 -4.64
N GLU A 89 -5.99 -1.56 -4.01
CA GLU A 89 -7.06 -1.85 -3.07
C GLU A 89 -6.58 -1.63 -1.63
N LEU A 90 -7.40 -0.94 -0.85
CA LEU A 90 -7.07 -0.48 0.50
C LEU A 90 -8.14 -0.94 1.49
N GLY A 91 -7.70 -1.29 2.69
CA GLY A 91 -8.59 -1.66 3.80
C GLY A 91 -7.91 -1.45 5.14
N LEU A 92 -8.68 -1.26 6.20
CA LEU A 92 -8.14 -1.01 7.53
C LEU A 92 -8.79 -1.91 8.57
N SER A 93 -7.98 -2.61 9.37
CA SER A 93 -8.50 -3.38 10.50
C SER A 93 -8.66 -2.53 11.77
N THR A 94 -9.48 -3.00 12.71
CA THR A 94 -9.55 -2.46 14.09
C THR A 94 -8.22 -2.58 14.84
N GLY A 95 -7.37 -3.55 14.48
CA GLY A 95 -6.00 -3.66 14.97
C GLY A 95 -5.03 -2.62 14.40
N GLY A 96 -5.48 -1.77 13.49
CA GLY A 96 -4.66 -0.73 12.86
C GLY A 96 -3.79 -1.22 11.70
N GLU A 97 -3.88 -2.49 11.33
CA GLU A 97 -3.19 -3.03 10.15
C GLU A 97 -3.85 -2.49 8.87
N LEU A 98 -3.02 -2.07 7.91
CA LEU A 98 -3.45 -1.58 6.60
C LEU A 98 -3.30 -2.70 5.57
N LEU A 99 -4.41 -3.09 4.97
CA LEU A 99 -4.41 -3.91 3.75
C LEU A 99 -4.04 -3.02 2.58
N PHE A 100 -3.04 -3.47 1.83
CA PHE A 100 -2.57 -2.81 0.61
C PHE A 100 -2.42 -3.86 -0.48
N ARG A 101 -3.17 -3.75 -1.58
CA ARG A 101 -3.06 -4.69 -2.70
C ARG A 101 -2.86 -3.93 -4.00
N ALA A 102 -1.73 -4.14 -4.66
CA ALA A 102 -1.56 -3.70 -6.04
C ALA A 102 -2.16 -4.77 -6.95
N VAL A 103 -3.04 -4.38 -7.86
CA VAL A 103 -3.82 -5.29 -8.71
C VAL A 103 -3.75 -4.84 -10.17
N ILE A 104 -3.46 -5.79 -11.05
CA ILE A 104 -3.68 -5.69 -12.50
C ILE A 104 -4.80 -6.67 -12.85
N VAL A 105 -5.84 -6.17 -13.50
CA VAL A 105 -6.93 -7.02 -14.01
C VAL A 105 -6.46 -7.62 -15.33
N ALA A 106 -6.56 -8.95 -15.44
CA ALA A 106 -6.26 -9.68 -16.67
C ALA A 106 -7.56 -9.92 -17.47
N ASP A 107 -7.42 -10.53 -18.64
CA ASP A 107 -8.58 -10.98 -19.40
C ASP A 107 -9.36 -12.09 -18.67
N ALA A 108 -10.59 -12.35 -19.13
CA ALA A 108 -11.44 -13.43 -18.65
C ALA A 108 -11.65 -13.50 -17.12
N THR A 109 -11.77 -12.36 -16.42
CA THR A 109 -11.97 -12.22 -14.96
C THR A 109 -10.76 -12.57 -14.08
N GLY A 110 -9.61 -12.84 -14.68
CA GLY A 110 -8.35 -13.06 -13.97
C GLY A 110 -7.81 -11.78 -13.32
N HIS A 111 -7.00 -11.96 -12.27
CA HIS A 111 -6.31 -10.85 -11.61
C HIS A 111 -4.90 -11.27 -11.22
N PHE A 112 -3.92 -10.40 -11.47
CA PHE A 112 -2.61 -10.47 -10.87
C PHE A 112 -2.56 -9.49 -9.70
N ALA A 113 -2.23 -9.96 -8.50
CA ALA A 113 -2.27 -9.14 -7.30
C ALA A 113 -1.14 -9.47 -6.33
N ILE A 114 -0.49 -8.42 -5.80
CA ILE A 114 0.46 -8.51 -4.69
C ILE A 114 -0.29 -8.07 -3.43
N ASN A 115 -0.50 -9.00 -2.50
CA ASN A 115 -1.34 -8.77 -1.32
C ASN A 115 -0.47 -8.52 -0.08
N LEU A 116 -0.50 -7.29 0.44
CA LEU A 116 0.33 -6.85 1.55
C LEU A 116 -0.51 -6.40 2.74
N ILE A 117 0.07 -6.58 3.92
CA ILE A 117 -0.44 -6.03 5.18
C ILE A 117 0.68 -5.22 5.80
N LEU A 118 0.42 -3.94 6.06
CA LEU A 118 1.36 -3.06 6.75
C LEU A 118 0.99 -3.04 8.24
N THR A 119 1.99 -3.20 9.11
CA THR A 119 1.79 -3.06 10.56
C THR A 119 1.27 -1.66 10.92
N PRO A 120 0.66 -1.48 12.10
CA PRO A 120 0.18 -0.17 12.53
C PRO A 120 1.27 0.91 12.53
N ASP A 121 2.51 0.55 12.88
CA ASP A 121 3.66 1.45 12.91
C ASP A 121 4.10 1.85 11.51
N VAL A 122 4.25 0.88 10.60
CA VAL A 122 4.57 1.14 9.19
C VAL A 122 3.49 1.99 8.52
N ARG A 123 2.21 1.68 8.77
CA ARG A 123 1.07 2.47 8.31
C ARG A 123 1.19 3.92 8.79
N ALA A 124 1.46 4.14 10.07
CA ALA A 124 1.57 5.49 10.62
C ALA A 124 2.68 6.30 9.93
N ARG A 125 3.82 5.66 9.62
CA ARG A 125 4.95 6.27 8.90
C ARG A 125 4.59 6.58 7.44
N LEU A 126 3.88 5.68 6.76
CA LEU A 126 3.35 5.94 5.42
C LEU A 126 2.35 7.10 5.42
N PHE A 127 1.44 7.15 6.40
CA PHE A 127 0.44 8.22 6.50
C PHE A 127 1.09 9.58 6.74
N ALA A 128 2.07 9.64 7.65
CA ALA A 128 2.86 10.84 7.89
C ALA A 128 3.60 11.29 6.62
N TRP A 129 4.26 10.35 5.91
CA TRP A 129 4.95 10.66 4.66
C TRP A 129 3.98 11.14 3.56
N LEU A 130 2.74 10.65 3.53
CA LEU A 130 1.70 11.12 2.61
C LEU A 130 1.00 12.41 3.08
N GLY A 131 1.34 12.96 4.25
CA GLY A 131 0.67 14.14 4.79
C GLY A 131 -0.79 13.90 5.20
N ILE A 132 -1.12 12.67 5.59
CA ILE A 132 -2.45 12.29 6.10
C ILE A 132 -2.48 12.53 7.61
N ASP A 133 -3.38 13.41 8.05
CA ASP A 133 -3.63 13.62 9.48
C ASP A 133 -4.23 12.34 10.10
N ASN A 134 -3.49 11.72 11.00
CA ASN A 134 -3.98 10.65 11.86
C ASN A 134 -4.95 11.23 12.89
N GLY A 135 -6.14 11.64 12.46
CA GLY A 135 -7.22 11.92 13.38
C GLY A 135 -7.49 10.68 14.23
N PRO A 136 -7.66 10.80 15.57
CA PRO A 136 -8.07 9.66 16.36
C PRO A 136 -9.40 9.19 15.78
N GLY A 137 -9.47 7.91 15.37
CA GLY A 137 -10.72 7.29 14.97
C GLY A 137 -11.74 7.52 16.09
N LYS A 138 -12.74 8.35 15.81
CA LYS A 138 -13.95 8.44 16.63
C LYS A 138 -14.89 7.32 16.23
#